data_AF-A0A9P8HBL1-F1
#
_entry.id   AF-A0A9P8HBL1-F1
#
_cell.length_a   1.000
_cell.length_b   1.000
_cell.length_c   1.000
_cell.angle_alpha   90.00
_cell.angle_beta   90.00
_cell.angle_gamma   90.00
#
_symmetry.space_group_name_H-M   'P 1'
#
loop_
_entity.id
_entity.type
_entity.pdbx_description
1 polymer ?
#
loop_
_entity_poly.entity_id
_entity_poly.type
_entity_poly.pdbx_seq_one_letter_code
_entity_poly.pdbx_strand_id
1 'polypeptide(L)'
;MSIPELNIVIQSVGSRGDVQSFVALGCELQKHGHRVRIATHDVFRGFVTQSGLAFYPIGGDPNELMAYMVRTPGLIPSMSTLTAGEIFEKRKMIHGMLQG
;
A
#
# COMPACT_ATOMS: atom_id res chain seq x y z
N MET A 1 -29.36 13.86 -8.93
CA MET A 1 -27.96 14.18 -9.31
C MET A 1 -27.25 12.85 -9.49
N SER A 2 -26.56 12.62 -10.61
CA SER A 2 -25.74 11.41 -10.81
C SER A 2 -24.39 11.59 -10.11
N ILE A 3 -23.90 10.52 -9.48
CA ILE A 3 -22.56 10.51 -8.89
C ILE A 3 -21.54 10.51 -10.04
N PRO A 4 -20.51 11.39 -10.03
CA PRO A 4 -19.49 11.39 -11.06
C PRO A 4 -18.64 10.11 -10.99
N GLU A 5 -18.26 9.58 -12.16
CA GLU A 5 -17.26 8.52 -12.24
C GLU A 5 -15.89 9.04 -11.77
N LEU A 6 -15.15 8.22 -11.02
CA LEU A 6 -13.87 8.58 -10.41
C LEU A 6 -12.82 7.54 -10.74
N ASN A 7 -11.55 7.98 -10.79
CA ASN A 7 -10.38 7.12 -10.80
C ASN A 7 -9.77 7.07 -9.39
N ILE A 8 -9.85 5.92 -8.74
CA ILE A 8 -9.50 5.77 -7.32
C ILE A 8 -8.30 4.84 -7.18
N VAL A 9 -7.27 5.31 -6.48
CA VAL A 9 -6.16 4.47 -6.00
C VAL A 9 -6.34 4.26 -4.51
N ILE A 10 -6.36 2.99 -4.09
CA ILE A 10 -6.34 2.61 -2.69
C ILE A 10 -4.98 2.00 -2.39
N GLN A 11 -4.14 2.72 -1.68
CA GLN A 11 -2.85 2.20 -1.21
C GLN A 11 -3.06 1.46 0.11
N SER A 12 -2.72 0.18 0.14
CA SER A 12 -2.82 -0.66 1.33
C SER A 12 -1.49 -1.34 1.60
N VAL A 13 -1.01 -1.15 2.81
CA VAL A 13 0.26 -1.67 3.30
C VAL A 13 -0.03 -2.35 4.63
N GLY A 14 0.23 -3.66 4.70
CA GLY A 14 -0.07 -4.45 5.89
C GLY A 14 -0.24 -5.93 5.59
N SER A 15 -0.99 -6.60 6.45
CA SER A 15 -1.33 -8.01 6.37
C SER A 15 -2.33 -8.31 5.25
N ARG A 16 -2.61 -9.60 5.01
CA ARG A 16 -3.69 -10.02 4.10
C ARG A 16 -5.05 -9.45 4.52
N GLY A 17 -5.31 -9.30 5.81
CA GLY A 17 -6.58 -8.75 6.32
C GLY A 17 -6.78 -7.29 5.92
N ASP A 18 -5.70 -6.51 5.97
CA ASP A 18 -5.70 -5.11 5.53
C ASP A 18 -6.04 -5.03 4.04
N VAL A 19 -5.33 -5.81 3.21
CA VAL A 19 -5.55 -5.82 1.76
C VAL A 19 -6.95 -6.32 1.40
N GLN A 20 -7.45 -7.36 2.08
CA GLN A 20 -8.79 -7.93 1.84
C GLN A 20 -9.90 -6.92 2.08
N SER A 21 -9.79 -6.11 3.13
CA SER A 21 -10.78 -5.08 3.45
C SER A 21 -10.90 -4.04 2.33
N PHE A 22 -9.75 -3.64 1.76
CA PHE A 22 -9.72 -2.68 0.66
C PHE A 22 -10.08 -3.29 -0.71
N VAL A 23 -9.82 -4.58 -0.93
CA VAL A 23 -10.36 -5.30 -2.09
C VAL A 23 -11.88 -5.32 -2.05
N ALA A 24 -12.49 -5.63 -0.91
CA ALA A 24 -13.95 -5.62 -0.77
C ALA A 24 -14.55 -4.23 -1.05
N LEU A 25 -13.94 -3.17 -0.51
CA LEU A 25 -14.34 -1.79 -0.80
C LEU A 25 -14.17 -1.44 -2.28
N GLY A 26 -13.05 -1.83 -2.89
CA GLY A 26 -12.77 -1.55 -4.30
C GLY A 26 -13.79 -2.20 -5.23
N CYS A 27 -14.18 -3.44 -4.95
CA CYS A 27 -15.22 -4.13 -5.71
C CYS A 27 -16.58 -3.42 -5.59
N GLU A 28 -16.92 -2.89 -4.41
CA GLU A 28 -18.16 -2.13 -4.23
C GLU A 28 -18.11 -0.82 -5.02
N LEU A 29 -17.02 -0.06 -4.93
CA LEU A 29 -16.82 1.17 -5.72
C LEU A 29 -16.90 0.92 -7.24
N GLN A 30 -16.39 -0.21 -7.74
CA GLN A 30 -16.54 -0.60 -9.15
C GLN A 30 -18.03 -0.79 -9.55
N LYS A 31 -18.88 -1.32 -8.66
CA LYS A 31 -20.33 -1.46 -8.95
C LYS A 31 -21.03 -0.11 -9.07
N HIS A 32 -20.51 0.93 -8.41
CA HIS A 32 -20.97 2.32 -8.54
C HIS A 32 -20.35 3.05 -9.74
N GLY A 33 -19.66 2.33 -10.62
CA GLY A 33 -19.10 2.85 -11.87
C GLY A 33 -17.72 3.47 -11.75
N HIS A 34 -17.04 3.36 -10.60
CA HIS A 34 -15.70 3.92 -10.44
C HIS A 34 -14.62 2.97 -10.97
N ARG A 35 -13.55 3.55 -11.54
CA ARG A 35 -12.35 2.78 -11.88
C ARG A 35 -11.43 2.72 -10.66
N VAL A 36 -11.21 1.52 -10.13
CA VAL A 36 -10.45 1.30 -8.90
C VAL A 36 -9.17 0.53 -9.16
N ARG A 37 -8.08 0.96 -8.50
CA ARG A 37 -6.78 0.30 -8.47
C ARG A 37 -6.32 0.12 -7.03
N ILE A 38 -5.87 -1.09 -6.67
CA ILE A 38 -5.21 -1.36 -5.40
C ILE A 38 -3.70 -1.28 -5.59
N ALA A 39 -3.05 -0.45 -4.78
CA ALA A 39 -1.60 -0.33 -4.71
C ALA A 39 -1.10 -1.03 -3.44
N THR A 40 -0.41 -2.17 -3.60
CA THR A 40 0.12 -2.96 -2.48
C THR A 40 1.31 -3.82 -2.95
N HIS A 41 1.85 -4.66 -2.07
CA HIS A 41 2.99 -5.53 -2.37
C HIS A 41 2.64 -6.62 -3.38
N ASP A 42 3.64 -7.06 -4.16
CA ASP A 42 3.48 -8.04 -5.24
C ASP A 42 2.92 -9.39 -4.78
N VAL A 43 3.17 -9.78 -3.53
CA VAL A 43 2.61 -11.01 -2.93
C VAL A 43 1.08 -11.06 -3.00
N PHE A 44 0.41 -9.89 -3.04
CA PHE A 44 -1.05 -9.79 -3.12
C PHE A 44 -1.57 -9.52 -4.55
N ARG A 45 -0.70 -9.46 -5.56
CA ARG A 45 -1.11 -9.22 -6.96
C ARG A 45 -2.19 -10.19 -7.42
N GLY A 46 -1.99 -11.48 -7.20
CA GLY A 46 -2.98 -12.50 -7.56
C GLY A 46 -4.31 -12.28 -6.86
N PHE A 47 -4.27 -12.00 -5.55
CA PHE A 47 -5.47 -11.74 -4.74
C PHE A 47 -6.27 -10.53 -5.22
N VAL A 48 -5.60 -9.43 -5.60
CA VAL A 48 -6.26 -8.23 -6.16
C VAL A 48 -6.83 -8.50 -7.55
N THR A 49 -6.01 -9.03 -8.45
CA THR A 49 -6.41 -9.22 -9.86
C THR A 49 -7.54 -10.24 -10.02
N GLN A 50 -7.59 -11.28 -9.18
CA GLN A 50 -8.69 -12.25 -9.15
C GLN A 50 -10.05 -11.64 -8.77
N SER A 51 -10.07 -10.48 -8.10
CA SER A 51 -11.32 -9.78 -7.77
C SER A 51 -11.80 -8.84 -8.89
N GLY A 52 -11.07 -8.75 -10.01
CA GLY A 52 -11.37 -7.84 -11.13
C GLY A 52 -10.89 -6.40 -10.93
N LEU A 53 -10.12 -6.13 -9.86
CA LEU A 53 -9.54 -4.81 -9.61
C LEU A 53 -8.20 -4.64 -10.33
N ALA A 54 -7.90 -3.40 -10.72
CA ALA A 54 -6.56 -3.09 -11.23
C ALA A 54 -5.53 -3.16 -10.09
N PHE A 55 -4.34 -3.65 -10.39
CA PHE A 55 -3.23 -3.75 -9.43
C PHE A 55 -2.11 -2.77 -9.78
N TYR A 56 -1.43 -2.26 -8.76
CA TYR A 56 -0.18 -1.51 -8.89
C TYR A 56 0.83 -1.95 -7.83
N PRO A 57 2.02 -2.44 -8.23
CA PRO A 57 3.07 -2.81 -7.27
C PRO A 57 3.66 -1.55 -6.66
N ILE A 58 3.74 -1.49 -5.33
CA ILE A 58 4.39 -0.36 -4.63
C ILE A 58 5.90 -0.58 -4.42
N GLY A 59 6.44 -1.73 -4.84
CA GLY A 59 7.83 -2.11 -4.61
C GLY A 59 8.16 -2.36 -3.13
N GLY A 60 9.43 -2.61 -2.83
CA GLY A 60 9.93 -2.91 -1.48
C GLY A 60 9.75 -4.38 -1.06
N ASP A 61 10.64 -4.87 -0.19
CA ASP A 61 10.52 -6.21 0.39
C ASP A 61 9.43 -6.20 1.48
N PRO A 62 8.35 -6.98 1.33
CA PRO A 62 7.31 -7.10 2.36
C PRO A 62 7.87 -7.49 3.73
N ASN A 63 8.94 -8.28 3.77
CA ASN A 63 9.58 -8.70 5.02
C ASN A 63 10.28 -7.54 5.71
N GLU A 64 10.93 -6.64 4.97
CA GLU A 64 11.57 -5.46 5.55
C GLU A 64 10.54 -4.51 6.15
N LEU A 65 9.44 -4.30 5.45
CA LEU A 65 8.38 -3.41 5.89
C LEU A 65 7.57 -4.00 7.06
N MET A 66 7.27 -5.31 7.03
CA MET A 66 6.66 -5.99 8.17
C MET A 66 7.60 -6.05 9.37
N ALA A 67 8.91 -6.29 9.17
CA ALA A 67 9.91 -6.23 10.23
C ALA A 67 9.98 -4.82 10.84
N TYR A 68 9.88 -3.77 10.03
CA TYR A 68 9.78 -2.39 10.50
C TYR A 68 8.51 -2.16 11.34
N MET A 69 7.34 -2.61 10.87
CA MET A 69 6.08 -2.45 11.61
C MET A 69 6.03 -3.22 12.93
N VAL A 70 6.62 -4.42 12.99
CA VAL A 70 6.72 -5.20 14.24
C VAL A 70 7.69 -4.54 15.23
N ARG A 71 8.78 -3.94 14.73
CA ARG A 71 9.79 -3.25 15.55
C ARG A 71 9.36 -1.85 15.98
N THR A 72 8.41 -1.24 15.28
CA THR A 72 7.96 0.13 15.54
C THR A 72 6.44 0.15 15.66
N PRO A 73 5.88 -0.07 16.88
CA PRO A 73 4.46 0.06 17.11
C PRO A 73 4.08 1.55 17.02
N GLY A 74 3.72 1.99 15.81
CA GLY A 74 3.37 3.37 15.51
C GLY A 74 3.84 3.79 14.13
N LEU A 75 2.89 4.04 13.23
CA LEU A 75 3.14 4.44 11.84
C LEU A 75 3.70 5.87 11.68
N ILE A 76 3.93 6.57 12.79
CA ILE A 76 4.44 7.95 12.80
C ILE A 76 5.84 7.91 13.41
N PRO A 77 6.91 8.08 12.62
CA PRO A 77 8.22 8.30 13.17
C PRO A 77 8.18 9.63 13.93
N SER A 78 8.35 9.59 15.26
CA SER A 78 8.63 10.80 16.00
C SER A 78 9.97 11.36 15.52
N MET A 79 10.06 12.70 15.35
CA MET A 79 11.31 13.37 14.93
C MET A 79 12.50 13.07 15.87
N SER A 80 12.24 12.50 17.06
CA SER A 80 13.25 12.01 18.00
C SER A 80 13.95 10.71 17.57
N THR A 81 13.46 9.97 16.57
CA THR A 81 14.16 8.79 16.00
C THR A 81 15.19 9.18 14.94
N LEU A 82 15.39 10.49 14.69
CA LEU A 82 16.44 11.03 13.81
C LEU A 82 17.77 11.14 14.56
N THR A 83 18.34 10.03 15.04
CA THR A 83 19.71 10.02 15.56
C THR A 83 20.64 9.28 14.60
N ALA A 84 21.46 10.10 13.91
CA ALA A 84 22.74 9.93 13.20
C ALA A 84 23.12 8.64 12.42
N GLY A 85 22.55 7.45 12.69
CA GLY A 85 22.98 6.18 12.08
C GLY A 85 22.03 5.61 11.02
N GLU A 86 20.72 5.82 11.16
CA GLU A 86 19.71 5.12 10.33
C GLU A 86 19.31 5.88 9.04
N ILE A 87 19.84 7.09 8.85
CA ILE A 87 19.44 7.99 7.76
C ILE A 87 19.88 7.46 6.38
N PHE A 88 21.02 6.77 6.30
CA PHE A 88 21.57 6.33 5.03
C PHE A 88 20.76 5.19 4.42
N GLU A 89 20.53 4.11 5.18
CA GLU A 89 19.71 2.98 4.74
C GLU A 89 18.25 3.39 4.49
N LYS A 90 17.71 4.28 5.32
CA LYS A 90 16.34 4.78 5.13
C LYS A 90 16.20 5.65 3.88
N ARG A 91 17.20 6.47 3.54
CA ARG A 91 17.21 7.23 2.28
C ARG A 91 17.29 6.32 1.07
N LYS A 92 18.07 5.24 1.14
CA LYS A 92 18.19 4.24 0.06
C LYS A 92 16.87 3.48 -0.14
N MET A 93 16.22 3.06 0.94
CA MET A 93 14.91 2.41 0.90
C MET A 93 13.83 3.34 0.31
N ILE A 94 13.73 4.58 0.81
CA ILE A 94 12.77 5.57 0.30
C ILE A 94 13.05 5.90 -1.17
N HIS A 95 14.32 5.99 -1.58
CA HIS A 95 14.69 6.20 -2.98
C HIS A 95 14.23 5.06 -3.88
N GLY A 96 14.41 3.80 -3.46
CA GLY A 96 13.89 2.64 -4.19
C GLY A 96 12.36 2.65 -4.32
N MET A 97 11.65 3.02 -3.25
CA MET A 97 10.18 3.15 -3.27
C MET A 97 9.67 4.29 -4.17
N LEU A 98 10.46 5.36 -4.32
CA LEU A 98 10.09 6.52 -5.14
C LEU A 98 10.46 6.35 -6.63
N GLN A 99 11.39 5.46 -6.96
CA GLN A 99 11.83 5.25 -8.35
C GLN A 99 11.10 4.11 -9.07
N GLY A 100 10.45 3.19 -8.35
CA GLY A 100 9.67 2.10 -8.94
C GLY A 100 10.54 0.92 -9.36
#